data_AF-X1ARP9-F1
#
_entry.id   AF-X1ARP9-F1
#
_cell.length_a   1.000
_cell.length_b   1.000
_cell.length_c   1.000
_cell.angle_alpha   90.00
_cell.angle_beta   90.00
_cell.angle_gamma   90.00
#
_symmetry.space_group_name_H-M   'P 1'
#
loop_
_entity.id
_entity.type
_entity.pdbx_description
1 polymer ?
#
loop_
_entity_poly.entity_id
_entity_poly.type
_entity_poly.pdbx_seq_one_letter_code
_entity_poly.pdbx_strand_id
1 'polypeptide(L)' 'MSKIHYITDWEDWEKFCALEDIDPYENVDHGFDLGGGNTFDIEYIGDLPEKKPMINIKEVKHLFIK' A
#
# COMPACT_ATOMS: atom_id res chain seq x y z
N MET A 1 22.58 6.28 -11.51
CA MET A 1 22.18 6.81 -10.20
C MET A 1 20.72 6.45 -10.04
N SER A 2 20.36 5.59 -9.07
CA SER A 2 18.95 5.40 -8.75
C SER A 2 18.41 6.67 -8.10
N LYS A 3 17.17 7.02 -8.42
CA LYS A 3 16.44 8.10 -7.75
C LYS A 3 15.44 7.46 -6.81
N ILE A 4 15.43 7.88 -5.56
CA ILE A 4 14.46 7.44 -4.56
C ILE A 4 13.40 8.53 -4.43
N HIS A 5 12.13 8.15 -4.54
CA HIS A 5 10.98 8.99 -4.34
C HIS A 5 10.28 8.61 -3.03
N TYR A 6 10.21 9.56 -2.11
CA TYR A 6 9.58 9.34 -0.81
C TYR A 6 8.11 9.75 -0.84
N ILE A 7 7.25 8.89 -0.30
CA ILE A 7 5.84 9.17 -0.05
C ILE A 7 5.64 9.20 1.47
N THR A 8 5.04 10.28 1.99
CA THR A 8 4.73 10.43 3.42
C THR A 8 3.24 10.32 3.70
N ASP A 9 2.41 10.53 2.68
CA ASP A 9 0.96 10.45 2.79
C ASP A 9 0.49 9.00 2.55
N TRP A 10 -0.26 8.45 3.51
CA TRP A 10 -0.72 7.06 3.43
C TRP A 10 -1.73 6.85 2.30
N GLU A 11 -2.58 7.84 2.02
CA GLU A 11 -3.58 7.74 0.96
C GLU A 11 -2.90 7.68 -0.42
N ASP A 12 -1.82 8.44 -0.60
CA ASP A 12 -1.01 8.39 -1.81
C ASP A 12 -0.25 7.05 -1.94
N TRP A 13 0.23 6.49 -0.83
CA TRP A 13 0.84 5.16 -0.82
C TRP A 13 -0.16 4.05 -1.15
N GLU A 14 -1.35 4.08 -0.55
CA GLU A 14 -2.42 3.11 -0.84
C GLU A 14 -2.83 3.14 -2.32
N LYS A 15 -2.96 4.34 -2.90
CA LYS A 15 -3.28 4.51 -4.33
C LYS A 15 -2.18 3.93 -5.21
N PHE A 16 -0.92 4.19 -4.87
CA PHE A 16 0.22 3.63 -5.60
C PHE A 16 0.24 2.09 -5.53
N CYS A 17 0.15 1.53 -4.33
CA CYS A 17 0.13 0.08 -4.14
C CYS A 17 -1.06 -0.60 -4.83
N ALA A 18 -2.23 0.04 -4.87
CA ALA A 18 -3.39 -0.47 -5.60
C ALA A 18 -3.20 -0.51 -7.12
N LEU A 19 -2.39 0.40 -7.69
CA LEU A 19 -2.08 0.41 -9.12
C LEU A 19 -1.07 -0.68 -9.50
N GLU A 20 -0.14 -0.98 -8.60
CA GLU A 20 0.94 -1.94 -8.83
C GLU A 20 0.62 -3.35 -8.27
N ASP A 21 -0.59 -3.57 -7.76
CA ASP A 21 -1.03 -4.83 -7.12
C ASP A 21 -0.11 -5.27 -5.96
N ILE A 22 0.30 -4.29 -5.14
CA ILE A 22 1.16 -4.46 -3.96
C ILE A 22 0.29 -4.36 -2.70
N ASP A 23 0.55 -5.18 -1.66
CA ASP A 23 -0.01 -4.93 -0.32
C ASP A 23 0.76 -3.77 0.36
N PRO A 24 0.14 -2.59 0.57
CA PRO A 24 0.79 -1.42 1.15
C PRO A 24 1.24 -1.62 2.60
N TYR A 25 0.76 -2.65 3.28
CA TYR A 25 1.13 -2.97 4.65
C TYR A 25 2.20 -4.06 4.76
N GLU A 26 2.44 -4.83 3.71
CA GLU A 26 3.52 -5.84 3.68
C GLU A 26 4.78 -5.29 3.03
N ASN A 27 4.64 -4.32 2.13
CA ASN A 27 5.75 -3.64 1.48
C ASN A 27 5.62 -2.14 1.72
N VAL A 28 6.70 -1.51 2.17
CA VAL A 28 6.82 -0.05 2.33
C VAL A 28 7.81 0.55 1.32
N ASP A 29 8.44 -0.28 0.51
CA ASP A 29 9.34 0.12 -0.56
C ASP A 29 9.06 -0.71 -1.83
N HIS A 30 9.26 -0.09 -2.99
CA HIS A 30 9.11 -0.75 -4.28
C HIS A 30 10.09 -0.17 -5.31
N GLY A 31 10.87 -1.05 -5.95
CA GLY A 31 11.87 -0.69 -6.95
C GLY A 31 11.42 -1.02 -8.37
N PHE A 32 11.62 -0.07 -9.29
CA PHE A 32 11.33 -0.23 -10.71
C PHE A 32 12.62 -0.30 -11.52
N ASP A 33 12.70 -1.30 -12.41
CA ASP A 33 13.72 -1.36 -13.45
C ASP A 33 13.12 -0.91 -14.79
N LEU A 34 13.57 0.24 -15.29
CA LEU A 34 13.16 0.78 -16.59
C LEU A 34 14.06 0.28 -17.74
N GLY A 35 15.07 -0.54 -17.43
CA GLY A 35 16.06 -1.02 -18.37
C GLY A 35 17.18 -0.01 -18.67
N GLY A 36 18.25 -0.48 -19.31
CA GLY A 36 19.39 0.36 -19.69
C GLY A 36 20.21 0.91 -18.50
N GLY A 37 20.09 0.29 -17.32
CA GLY A 37 20.76 0.72 -16.09
C GLY A 37 20.05 1.86 -15.34
N ASN A 38 18.81 2.17 -15.72
CA ASN A 38 17.97 3.14 -15.02
C ASN A 38 16.99 2.43 -14.10
N THR A 39 17.21 2.57 -12.80
CA THR A 39 16.28 2.15 -11.76
C THR A 39 15.78 3.37 -11.00
N PHE A 40 14.56 3.30 -10.50
CA PHE A 40 14.07 4.25 -9.50
C PHE A 40 13.26 3.50 -8.45
N ASP A 41 13.34 3.99 -7.22
CA ASP A 41 12.73 3.37 -6.06
C ASP A 41 11.68 4.32 -5.49
N ILE A 42 10.57 3.77 -5.00
CA ILE A 42 9.55 4.50 -4.27
C ILE A 42 9.47 3.90 -2.87
N GLU A 43 9.57 4.74 -1.84
CA GLU A 43 9.54 4.31 -0.44
C GLU A 43 8.55 5.15 0.36
N TYR A 44 7.68 4.46 1.09
CA TYR A 44 6.82 5.05 2.10
C TYR A 44 7.58 5.23 3.41
N ILE A 45 7.67 6.47 3.86
CA ILE A 45 8.40 6.86 5.08
C ILE A 45 7.49 7.53 6.12
N GLY A 46 6.18 7.45 5.92
CA GLY A 46 5.19 8.00 6.86
C GLY A 46 4.86 7.04 8.00
N ASP A 47 3.94 7.48 8.86
CA ASP A 47 3.45 6.65 9.96
C ASP A 47 2.50 5.56 9.45
N LEU A 48 2.91 4.29 9.59
CA LEU A 48 2.09 3.15 9.21
C LEU A 48 0.80 3.13 10.05
N PRO A 49 -0.39 3.26 9.44
CA PRO A 49 -1.64 3.18 10.19
C PRO A 49 -1.95 1.74 10.61
N GLU A 50 -2.80 1.58 11.62
CA GLU A 50 -3.29 0.26 12.02
C GLU A 50 -4.05 -0.41 10.87
N LYS A 51 -3.73 -1.69 10.57
CA LYS A 51 -4.54 -2.52 9.65
C LYS A 51 -5.97 -2.52 10.17
N LYS A 52 -6.88 -1.83 9.47
CA LYS A 52 -8.32 -1.89 9.81
C LYS A 52 -8.77 -3.34 9.65
N PRO A 53 -9.44 -3.93 10.67
CA PRO A 53 -9.98 -5.26 10.52
C PRO A 53 -10.99 -5.26 9.37
N MET A 54 -10.77 -6.11 8.37
CA MET A 54 -11.79 -6.38 7.36
C MET A 54 -13.03 -6.88 8.08
N ILE A 55 -14.06 -6.03 8.20
CA ILE A 55 -15.33 -6.44 8.78
C ILE A 55 -15.87 -7.56 7.89
N ASN A 56 -15.82 -8.79 8.39
CA ASN A 56 -16.39 -9.93 7.71
C ASN A 56 -17.91 -9.78 7.74
N ILE A 57 -18.46 -9.20 6.68
CA ILE A 57 -19.90 -8.89 6.50
C ILE A 57 -20.80 -10.14 6.65
N LYS A 58 -20.21 -11.35 6.71
CA LYS A 58 -20.92 -12.61 7.01
C LYS A 58 -21.44 -12.67 8.45
N GLU A 59 -20.82 -11.99 9.42
CA GLU A 59 -21.29 -12.02 10.82
C GLU A 59 -22.44 -11.03 11.10
N VAL A 60 -22.57 -9.98 10.28
CA VAL A 60 -23.62 -8.96 10.45
C VAL A 60 -25.03 -9.50 10.13
N LYS A 61 -25.13 -10.61 9.37
CA LYS A 61 -26.44 -11.20 8.99
C LYS A 61 -27.19 -11.84 10.16
N HIS A 62 -26.54 -12.15 11.28
CA HIS A 62 -27.22 -12.72 12.46
C HIS A 62 -27.81 -11.65 13.40
N LEU A 63 -27.50 -10.36 13.20
CA LEU A 63 -27.99 -9.29 14.07
C LEU A 63 -29.34 -8.68 13.64
N PHE A 64 -29.84 -9.00 12.44
CA PHE A 64 -31.04 -8.36 11.87
C PHE A 64 -32.25 -9.29 11.68
N ILE A 65 -32.21 -10.51 12.21
CA ILE A 65 -33.38 -11.40 12.22
C ILE A 65 -33.87 -11.49 13.67
N LYS A 66 -34.71 -10.53 14.06
CA LYS A 66 -35.66 -10.65 15.18
C LYS A 66 -36.97 -11.22 14.65
#